data_AF-A0A072UW73-F1
#
_entry.id   AF-A0A072UW73-F1
#
_cell.length_a   1.000
_cell.length_b   1.000
_cell.length_c   1.000
_cell.angle_alpha   90.00
_cell.angle_beta   90.00
_cell.angle_gamma   90.00
#
_symmetry.space_group_name_H-M   'P 1'
#
loop_
_entity.id
_entity.type
_entity.pdbx_description
1 polymer ?
#
loop_
_entity_poly.entity_id
_entity_poly.type
_entity_poly.pdbx_seq_one_letter_code
_entity_poly.pdbx_strand_id
1 'polypeptide(L)'
;MGLLDLEKHFAFYGAYHSNPINVAIHILFVWPLLFTALILLYFTPPIFSPSQTVLNLIHPVFVFNLGFIFTIFYALFYAALDIKAGSFVGFITFLCWVSSSFIANSLGFELAWKVVLVAQLIGWIGQFIGHGAFEVNH
;
A
#
# COMPACT_ATOMS: atom_id res chain seq x y z
N MET A 1 -14.02 -19.01 14.14
CA MET A 1 -12.66 -18.68 14.64
C MET A 1 -11.72 -18.76 13.45
N GLY A 2 -11.78 -17.73 12.61
CA GLY A 2 -11.54 -17.84 11.16
C GLY A 2 -10.48 -16.89 10.64
N LEU A 3 -10.37 -16.83 9.31
CA LEU A 3 -9.43 -16.05 8.49
C LEU A 3 -9.11 -14.61 8.93
N LEU A 4 -9.91 -13.99 9.80
CA LEU A 4 -9.78 -12.60 10.24
C LEU A 4 -9.22 -12.45 11.68
N ASP A 5 -8.62 -13.49 12.24
CA ASP A 5 -7.98 -13.43 13.57
C ASP A 5 -6.55 -12.88 13.45
N LEU A 6 -6.39 -11.57 13.70
CA LEU A 6 -5.10 -10.88 13.59
C LEU A 6 -4.06 -11.43 14.57
N GLU A 7 -4.47 -11.79 15.78
CA GLU A 7 -3.56 -12.31 16.81
C GLU A 7 -2.94 -13.64 16.38
N LYS A 8 -3.72 -14.53 15.75
CA LYS A 8 -3.17 -15.76 15.17
C LYS A 8 -2.21 -15.51 14.00
N HIS A 9 -2.54 -14.58 13.10
CA HIS A 9 -1.66 -14.25 11.96
C HIS A 9 -0.34 -13.64 12.43
N PHE A 10 -0.39 -12.70 13.38
CA PHE A 10 0.82 -12.09 13.97
C PHE A 10 1.60 -13.07 14.85
N ALA A 11 0.93 -13.91 15.64
CA ALA A 11 1.61 -14.90 16.48
C ALA A 11 2.31 -15.97 15.63
N PHE A 12 1.69 -16.41 14.54
CA PHE A 12 2.32 -17.35 13.61
C PHE A 12 3.48 -16.70 12.82
N TYR A 13 3.29 -15.49 12.29
CA TYR A 13 4.34 -14.77 11.56
C TYR A 13 5.50 -14.37 12.49
N GLY A 14 5.20 -13.80 13.66
CA GLY A 14 6.19 -13.37 14.65
C GLY A 14 6.96 -14.52 15.29
N ALA A 15 6.44 -15.75 15.28
CA ALA A 15 7.18 -16.92 15.77
C ALA A 15 8.40 -17.27 14.91
N TYR A 16 8.37 -16.94 13.62
CA TYR A 16 9.44 -17.24 12.67
C TYR A 16 10.16 -16.00 12.12
N HIS A 17 9.58 -14.81 12.26
CA HIS A 17 10.14 -13.55 11.75
C HIS A 17 10.19 -12.51 12.87
N SER A 18 11.10 -12.74 13.81
CA SER A 18 11.22 -11.95 15.05
C SER A 18 12.47 -11.08 15.11
N ASN A 19 13.34 -11.12 14.08
CA ASN A 19 14.54 -10.29 14.10
C ASN A 19 14.14 -8.80 14.04
N PRO A 20 14.50 -7.99 15.05
CA PRO A 20 14.04 -6.60 15.13
C PRO A 20 14.58 -5.73 13.99
N ILE A 21 15.74 -6.07 13.42
CA ILE A 21 16.31 -5.35 12.27
C ILE A 21 15.50 -5.67 11.01
N ASN A 22 15.17 -6.94 10.78
CA ASN A 22 14.31 -7.34 9.67
C ASN A 22 12.94 -6.66 9.75
N VAL A 23 12.30 -6.71 10.91
CA VAL A 23 11.01 -6.04 11.15
C VAL A 23 11.10 -4.53 10.87
N ALA A 24 12.17 -3.86 11.32
CA ALA A 24 12.37 -2.43 11.06
C ALA A 24 12.53 -2.14 9.56
N ILE A 25 13.31 -2.95 8.82
CA ILE A 25 13.46 -2.84 7.36
C ILE A 25 12.09 -3.00 6.68
N HIS A 26 11.31 -3.99 7.09
CA HIS A 26 9.99 -4.26 6.54
C HIS A 26 9.03 -3.08 6.75
N ILE A 27 8.94 -2.57 7.98
CA ILE A 27 8.11 -1.43 8.33
C ILE A 27 8.55 -0.17 7.57
N LEU A 28 9.86 0.03 7.38
CA LEU A 28 10.38 1.19 6.64
C LEU A 28 10.02 1.14 5.16
N PHE A 29 10.20 -0.01 4.50
CA PHE A 29 10.04 -0.11 3.05
C PHE A 29 8.62 -0.43 2.59
N VAL A 30 7.73 -0.96 3.44
CA VAL A 30 6.35 -1.26 3.02
C VAL A 30 5.58 -0.01 2.58
N TRP A 31 5.78 1.13 3.25
CA TRP A 31 5.05 2.36 2.93
C TRP A 31 5.50 3.01 1.60
N PRO A 32 6.81 3.19 1.31
CA PRO A 32 7.25 3.63 -0.01
C PRO A 32 6.84 2.69 -1.14
N LEU A 33 6.87 1.36 -0.90
CA LEU A 33 6.42 0.36 -1.88
C LEU A 33 4.93 0.50 -2.18
N LEU A 34 4.08 0.59 -1.15
CA LEU A 34 2.65 0.84 -1.30
C LEU A 34 2.39 2.16 -2.04
N PHE A 35 3.04 3.24 -1.60
CA PHE A 35 2.84 4.58 -2.14
C PHE A 35 3.17 4.66 -3.62
N THR A 36 4.32 4.10 -4.03
CA THR A 36 4.75 4.12 -5.43
C THR A 36 3.96 3.16 -6.30
N ALA A 37 3.48 2.04 -5.76
CA ALA A 37 2.50 1.20 -6.46
C ALA A 37 1.20 1.96 -6.74
N LEU A 38 0.70 2.75 -5.78
CA LEU A 38 -0.49 3.59 -5.97
C LEU A 38 -0.28 4.70 -7.01
N ILE A 39 0.93 5.27 -7.12
CA ILE A 39 1.29 6.19 -8.21
C ILE A 39 1.13 5.50 -9.58
N LEU A 40 1.58 4.25 -9.72
CA LEU A 40 1.45 3.54 -10.98
C LEU A 40 -0.01 3.16 -11.28
N LEU A 41 -0.74 2.72 -10.26
CA LEU A 41 -2.16 2.38 -10.39
C LEU A 41 -3.04 3.59 -10.74
N TYR A 42 -2.59 4.82 -10.45
CA TYR A 42 -3.27 6.05 -10.87
C TYR A 42 -3.53 6.11 -12.39
N PHE A 43 -2.64 5.54 -13.20
CA PHE A 43 -2.75 5.56 -14.66
C PHE A 43 -3.62 4.44 -15.23
N THR A 44 -4.23 3.62 -14.37
CA THR A 44 -5.20 2.61 -14.82
C THR A 44 -6.53 3.26 -15.22
N PRO A 45 -7.26 2.68 -16.20
CA PRO A 45 -8.54 3.24 -16.64
C PRO A 45 -9.53 3.39 -15.49
N PRO A 46 -10.36 4.46 -15.49
CA PRO A 46 -11.42 4.61 -14.50
C PRO A 46 -12.43 3.46 -14.65
N ILE A 47 -12.91 2.96 -13.51
CA ILE A 47 -13.89 1.86 -13.46
C ILE A 47 -15.31 2.38 -13.74
N PHE A 48 -15.56 3.63 -13.38
CA PHE A 48 -16.81 4.32 -13.64
C PHE A 48 -16.53 5.51 -14.55
N SER A 49 -17.30 5.65 -15.62
CA SER A 49 -17.34 6.91 -16.37
C SER A 49 -18.04 7.95 -15.50
N PRO A 50 -17.49 9.17 -15.32
CA PRO A 50 -18.21 10.26 -14.69
C PRO A 50 -19.32 10.73 -15.63
N SER A 51 -20.41 9.95 -15.75
CA SER A 51 -21.69 10.48 -16.18
C SER A 51 -22.26 11.31 -15.02
N GLN A 52 -23.11 12.28 -15.34
CA GLN A 52 -23.65 13.38 -14.50
C GLN A 52 -24.14 12.96 -13.09
N THR A 53 -23.21 12.62 -12.20
CA THR A 53 -23.45 12.08 -10.86
C THR A 53 -22.72 12.94 -9.82
N VAL A 54 -22.93 12.66 -8.54
CA VAL A 54 -22.26 13.29 -7.37
C VAL A 54 -20.73 13.41 -7.52
N LEU A 55 -20.12 12.55 -8.35
CA LEU A 55 -18.68 12.57 -8.67
C LEU A 55 -18.19 13.90 -9.28
N ASN A 56 -19.07 14.73 -9.87
CA ASN A 56 -18.70 16.07 -10.36
C ASN A 56 -18.28 17.03 -9.23
N LEU A 57 -18.63 16.74 -7.98
CA LEU A 57 -18.21 17.52 -6.81
C LEU A 57 -16.83 17.11 -6.28
N ILE A 58 -16.26 16.02 -6.81
CA ILE A 58 -14.98 15.47 -6.39
C ILE A 58 -13.90 16.04 -7.30
N HIS A 59 -12.77 16.45 -6.71
CA HIS A 59 -11.65 16.99 -7.47
C HIS A 59 -11.20 15.98 -8.55
N PRO A 60 -10.97 16.40 -9.81
CA PRO A 60 -10.71 15.49 -10.94
C PRO A 60 -9.41 14.68 -10.81
N VAL A 61 -8.53 15.09 -9.90
CA VAL A 61 -7.33 14.30 -9.52
C VAL A 61 -7.68 12.97 -8.89
N PHE A 62 -8.90 12.78 -8.36
CA PHE A 62 -9.28 11.52 -7.75
C PHE A 62 -9.93 10.62 -8.80
N VAL A 63 -9.14 9.69 -9.31
CA VAL A 63 -9.59 8.71 -10.29
C VAL A 63 -10.04 7.44 -9.58
N PHE A 64 -11.32 7.06 -9.76
CA PHE A 64 -11.88 5.82 -9.21
C PHE A 64 -11.50 4.64 -10.11
N ASN A 65 -10.25 4.19 -9.98
CA ASN A 65 -9.65 3.10 -10.74
C ASN A 65 -9.14 1.98 -9.81
N LEU A 66 -8.26 1.11 -10.33
CA LEU A 66 -7.71 0.00 -9.56
C LEU A 66 -6.98 0.45 -8.28
N GLY A 67 -6.35 1.63 -8.29
CA GLY A 67 -5.70 2.21 -7.10
C GLY A 67 -6.70 2.52 -5.99
N PHE A 68 -7.89 3.02 -6.35
CA PHE A 68 -8.96 3.26 -5.38
C PHE A 68 -9.53 1.95 -4.82
N ILE A 69 -9.84 0.96 -5.68
CA ILE A 69 -10.30 -0.36 -5.21
C ILE A 69 -9.29 -0.98 -4.26
N PHE A 70 -8.01 -1.00 -4.64
CA PHE A 70 -6.93 -1.53 -3.83
C PHE A 70 -6.93 -0.87 -2.44
N THR A 71 -7.00 0.46 -2.41
CA THR A 71 -6.98 1.25 -1.18
C THR A 71 -8.15 0.89 -0.26
N ILE A 72 -9.38 0.86 -0.78
CA ILE A 72 -10.57 0.54 0.00
C ILE A 72 -10.53 -0.90 0.50
N PHE A 73 -10.12 -1.84 -0.36
CA PHE A 73 -10.00 -3.24 0.01
C PHE A 73 -9.03 -3.43 1.18
N TYR A 74 -7.80 -2.92 1.08
CA TYR A 74 -6.81 -3.07 2.14
C TYR A 74 -7.18 -2.30 3.42
N ALA A 75 -7.76 -1.11 3.31
CA ALA A 75 -8.22 -0.37 4.48
C ALA A 75 -9.30 -1.12 5.26
N LEU A 76 -10.31 -1.68 4.56
CA LEU A 76 -11.36 -2.48 5.19
C LEU A 76 -10.83 -3.82 5.71
N PHE A 77 -9.93 -4.46 4.96
CA PHE A 77 -9.30 -5.71 5.37
C PHE A 77 -8.54 -5.55 6.69
N TYR A 78 -7.67 -4.55 6.80
CA TYR A 78 -6.95 -4.31 8.05
C TYR A 78 -7.88 -3.87 9.18
N ALA A 79 -8.86 -2.99 8.93
CA ALA A 79 -9.84 -2.61 9.95
C ALA A 79 -10.66 -3.81 10.47
N ALA A 80 -10.96 -4.79 9.61
CA ALA A 80 -11.64 -6.03 10.00
C ALA A 80 -10.76 -6.98 10.82
N LEU A 81 -9.43 -6.90 10.66
CA LEU A 81 -8.46 -7.67 11.44
C LEU A 81 -8.30 -7.11 12.87
N ASP A 82 -8.14 -5.80 13.01
CA ASP A 82 -8.17 -5.11 14.30
C ASP A 82 -8.73 -3.70 14.14
N ILE A 83 -9.76 -3.39 14.92
CA ILE A 83 -10.49 -2.14 14.74
C ILE A 83 -9.65 -0.91 15.08
N LYS A 84 -8.64 -0.99 15.94
CA LYS A 84 -7.82 0.15 16.34
C LYS A 84 -6.60 0.30 15.44
N ALA A 85 -5.71 -0.69 15.46
CA ALA A 85 -4.47 -0.68 14.70
C ALA A 85 -4.75 -0.81 13.20
N GLY A 86 -5.70 -1.66 12.82
CA GLY A 86 -6.07 -1.86 11.43
C GLY A 86 -6.79 -0.68 10.80
N SER A 87 -7.67 0.01 11.54
CA SER A 87 -8.27 1.27 11.06
C SER A 87 -7.22 2.38 10.92
N PHE A 88 -6.22 2.43 11.80
CA PHE A 88 -5.09 3.35 11.65
C PHE A 88 -4.29 3.06 10.37
N VAL A 89 -3.93 1.80 10.12
CA VAL A 89 -3.28 1.38 8.87
C VAL A 89 -4.14 1.74 7.66
N GLY A 90 -5.44 1.45 7.71
CA GLY A 90 -6.38 1.80 6.64
C GLY A 90 -6.46 3.30 6.36
N PHE A 91 -6.41 4.13 7.41
CA PHE A 91 -6.34 5.58 7.27
C PHE A 91 -5.05 6.03 6.58
N ILE A 92 -3.89 5.48 6.96
CA ILE A 92 -2.61 5.78 6.29
C ILE A 92 -2.63 5.31 4.83
N THR A 93 -3.16 4.12 4.54
CA THR A 93 -3.34 3.64 3.16
C THR A 93 -4.21 4.58 2.33
N PHE A 94 -5.29 5.11 2.91
CA PHE A 94 -6.12 6.12 2.26
C PHE A 94 -5.36 7.44 2.01
N LEU A 95 -4.58 7.92 2.98
CA LEU A 95 -3.72 9.10 2.79
C LEU A 95 -2.66 8.90 1.71
N CYS A 96 -2.11 7.68 1.60
CA CYS A 96 -1.20 7.31 0.53
C CYS A 96 -1.88 7.44 -0.83
N TRP A 97 -3.11 6.95 -0.99
CA TRP A 97 -3.87 7.07 -2.25
C TRP A 97 -4.18 8.52 -2.63
N VAL A 98 -4.62 9.34 -1.65
CA VAL A 98 -4.87 10.77 -1.87
C VAL A 98 -3.59 11.45 -2.35
N SER A 99 -2.51 11.31 -1.59
CA SER A 99 -1.23 11.96 -1.89
C SER A 99 -0.60 11.44 -3.18
N SER A 100 -0.65 10.14 -3.44
CA SER A 100 -0.11 9.54 -4.67
C SER A 100 -0.86 10.02 -5.90
N SER A 101 -2.18 10.28 -5.80
CA SER A 101 -2.98 10.78 -6.91
C SER A 101 -2.53 12.17 -7.34
N PHE A 102 -2.27 13.08 -6.39
CA PHE A 102 -1.71 14.40 -6.70
C PHE A 102 -0.31 14.29 -7.32
N ILE A 103 0.58 13.48 -6.75
CA ILE A 103 1.94 13.30 -7.27
C ILE A 103 1.91 12.69 -8.68
N ALA A 104 1.14 11.62 -8.89
CA ALA A 104 1.02 10.96 -10.19
C ALA A 104 0.49 11.93 -11.26
N ASN A 105 -0.54 12.72 -10.92
CA ASN A 105 -1.08 13.74 -11.81
C ASN A 105 -0.04 14.83 -12.16
N SER A 106 0.80 15.24 -11.21
CA SER A 106 1.85 16.22 -11.45
C SER A 106 3.04 15.67 -12.26
N LEU A 107 3.41 14.40 -12.06
CA LEU A 107 4.54 13.78 -12.76
C LEU A 107 4.19 13.38 -14.21
N GLY A 108 2.94 12.99 -14.44
CA GLY A 108 2.55 12.31 -15.68
C GLY A 108 3.18 10.91 -15.80
N PHE A 109 2.65 10.08 -16.69
CA PHE A 109 3.05 8.67 -16.76
C PHE A 109 4.54 8.49 -17.04
N GLU A 110 5.08 9.24 -18.00
CA GLU A 110 6.45 9.07 -18.51
C GLU A 110 7.52 9.20 -17.41
N LEU A 111 7.36 10.14 -16.49
CA LEU A 111 8.26 10.30 -15.35
C LEU A 111 7.87 9.40 -14.19
N ALA A 112 6.57 9.25 -13.92
CA ALA A 112 6.07 8.46 -12.80
C ALA A 112 6.56 7.02 -12.85
N TRP A 113 6.47 6.32 -13.99
CA TRP A 113 6.88 4.91 -14.05
C TRP A 113 8.37 4.71 -13.76
N LYS A 114 9.23 5.67 -14.14
CA LYS A 114 10.68 5.64 -13.86
C LYS A 114 10.95 5.78 -12.36
N VAL A 115 10.29 6.75 -11.72
CA VAL A 115 10.38 6.98 -10.26
C VAL A 115 9.88 5.75 -9.51
N VAL A 116 8.73 5.21 -9.90
CA VAL A 116 8.16 4.00 -9.29
C VAL A 116 9.12 2.82 -9.44
N LEU A 117 9.69 2.60 -10.63
CA LEU A 117 10.62 1.48 -10.86
C LEU A 117 11.82 1.55 -9.91
N VAL A 118 12.46 2.72 -9.78
CA VAL A 118 13.61 2.89 -8.89
C VAL A 118 13.24 2.63 -7.44
N ALA A 119 12.11 3.19 -6.97
CA ALA A 119 11.66 3.00 -5.61
C ALA A 119 11.27 1.55 -5.29
N GLN A 120 10.61 0.87 -6.23
CA GLN A 120 10.25 -0.54 -6.11
C GLN A 120 11.50 -1.42 -6.04
N LEU A 121 12.49 -1.20 -6.91
CA LEU A 121 13.75 -1.94 -6.88
C LEU A 121 14.48 -1.77 -5.55
N ILE A 122 14.66 -0.53 -5.08
CA ILE A 122 15.33 -0.26 -3.79
C ILE A 122 14.55 -0.91 -2.64
N GLY A 123 13.23 -0.73 -2.61
CA GLY A 123 12.38 -1.26 -1.54
C GLY A 123 12.39 -2.78 -1.48
N TRP A 124 12.22 -3.47 -2.60
CA TRP A 124 12.24 -4.93 -2.64
C TRP A 124 13.62 -5.50 -2.36
N ILE A 125 14.69 -4.91 -2.89
CA ILE A 125 16.06 -5.31 -2.54
C ILE A 125 16.27 -5.19 -1.02
N GLY A 126 15.82 -4.09 -0.40
CA GLY A 126 15.88 -3.92 1.05
C GLY A 126 15.12 -5.03 1.80
N GLN A 127 13.89 -5.32 1.40
CA GLN A 127 13.05 -6.38 2.01
C GLN A 127 13.70 -7.77 1.87
N PHE A 128 14.25 -8.09 0.69
CA PHE A 128 14.92 -9.38 0.47
C PHE A 128 16.24 -9.48 1.24
N ILE A 129 17.00 -8.40 1.37
CA ILE A 129 18.20 -8.38 2.24
C ILE A 129 17.78 -8.57 3.69
N GLY A 130 16.71 -7.91 4.15
CA GLY A 130 16.15 -8.08 5.48
C GLY A 130 15.89 -9.56 5.79
N HIS A 131 15.05 -10.20 4.98
CA HIS A 131 14.76 -11.62 5.13
C HIS A 131 16.01 -12.50 5.00
N GLY A 132 16.80 -12.30 3.94
CA GLY A 132 17.94 -13.14 3.59
C GLY A 132 19.07 -13.10 4.61
N ALA A 133 19.35 -11.92 5.18
CA ALA A 133 20.44 -11.74 6.13
C ALA A 133 20.06 -12.10 7.57
N PHE A 134 18.79 -11.91 7.95
CA PHE A 134 18.38 -11.94 9.36
C PHE A 134 17.45 -13.10 9.74
N GLU A 135 16.85 -13.81 8.79
CA GLU A 135 15.88 -14.89 9.07
C GLU A 135 16.27 -16.26 8.46
N VAL A 136 17.35 -16.34 7.65
CA VAL A 136 17.74 -17.59 6.95
C VAL A 136 18.40 -18.64 7.86
N ASN A 137 18.83 -18.27 9.07
CA ASN A 137 19.56 -19.14 9.99
C ASN A 137 18.80 -19.49 11.29
N HIS A 138 17.47 -19.37 11.30
CA HIS A 138 16.62 -19.69 12.46
C HIS A 138 15.69 -20.88 12.20
#